data_AF-A0A8C0KJ05-F1
#
_entry.id   AF-A0A8C0KJ05-F1
#
_cell.length_a   1.000
_cell.length_b   1.000
_cell.length_c   1.000
_cell.angle_alpha   90.00
_cell.angle_beta   90.00
_cell.angle_gamma   90.00
#
_symmetry.space_group_name_H-M   'P 1'
#
loop_
_entity.id
_entity.type
_entity.pdbx_description
1 polymer ?
#
loop_
_entity_poly.entity_id
_entity_poly.type
_entity_poly.pdbx_seq_one_letter_code
_entity_poly.pdbx_strand_id
1 'polypeptide(L)'
;MWDALKPAEPAGTCDLRFFQERLIRMAVGWFYLSFYSLWFLGLMCIILTIYWVQLWHGGFAWDGTLLMFNYHPVFMVVGSVVLYSAASLLYRLPQSWVGPKLPWKIGHAMLHLLAFILTVLGLVAVFQLHRRSRITNLYSLHSWLGIVTVFLFACQWFLGFVVFLLPWMSVWLRSLLKPIHVFFGVVILSLSIASVISGINEKLFFSLNNATQPYSNLPSEAIFANSLGMLVVVFGLLVLYILLVSSWKRPETGILTEGQPLLRDGE
;
A
#
# COMPACT_ATOMS: atom_id res chain seq x y z
N MET A 1 -30.63 -60.16 15.07
CA MET A 1 -29.19 -60.02 15.33
C MET A 1 -28.72 -58.78 14.57
N TRP A 2 -28.72 -57.64 15.27
CA TRP A 2 -28.05 -56.35 14.97
C TRP A 2 -28.16 -55.75 13.56
N ASP A 3 -29.24 -55.02 13.30
CA ASP A 3 -29.23 -53.90 12.34
C ASP A 3 -28.86 -52.61 13.08
N ALA A 4 -27.71 -52.04 12.73
CA ALA A 4 -27.16 -50.85 13.34
C ALA A 4 -27.99 -49.60 13.01
N LEU A 5 -28.58 -49.00 14.04
CA LEU A 5 -29.10 -47.63 14.00
C LEU A 5 -27.95 -46.68 13.64
N LYS A 6 -27.96 -46.17 12.39
CA LYS A 6 -27.18 -44.97 12.06
C LYS A 6 -27.68 -43.82 12.95
N PRO A 7 -26.81 -43.10 13.66
CA PRO A 7 -27.24 -41.91 14.37
C PRO A 7 -27.75 -40.89 13.34
N ALA A 8 -28.96 -40.38 13.54
CA ALA A 8 -29.48 -39.26 12.77
C ALA A 8 -28.57 -38.05 13.01
N GLU A 9 -28.07 -37.45 11.93
CA GLU A 9 -27.37 -36.16 12.02
C GLU A 9 -28.31 -35.13 12.67
N PRO A 10 -27.85 -34.36 13.67
CA PRO A 10 -28.69 -33.34 14.29
C PRO A 10 -29.06 -32.28 13.25
N ALA A 11 -30.35 -32.05 13.07
CA ALA A 11 -30.91 -31.11 12.08
C ALA A 11 -30.40 -29.65 12.19
N GLY A 12 -29.66 -29.30 13.24
CA GLY A 12 -29.04 -27.98 13.43
C GLY A 12 -27.63 -27.80 12.84
N THR A 13 -26.90 -28.86 12.48
CA THR A 13 -25.52 -28.72 11.97
C THR A 13 -25.42 -28.36 10.49
N CYS A 14 -26.47 -28.66 9.70
CA CYS A 14 -26.54 -28.31 8.28
C CYS A 14 -26.78 -26.80 8.08
N ASP A 15 -27.63 -26.22 8.92
CA ASP A 15 -28.03 -24.81 8.83
C ASP A 15 -26.86 -23.88 9.21
N LEU A 16 -26.13 -24.20 10.29
CA LEU A 16 -24.98 -23.38 10.73
C LEU A 16 -23.83 -23.38 9.71
N ARG A 17 -23.52 -24.54 9.09
CA ARG A 17 -22.51 -24.62 8.02
C ARG A 17 -22.93 -23.85 6.78
N PHE A 18 -24.21 -23.92 6.40
CA PHE A 18 -24.75 -23.18 5.27
C PHE A 18 -24.67 -21.65 5.49
N PHE A 19 -25.04 -21.16 6.68
CA PHE A 19 -24.89 -19.75 7.04
C PHE A 19 -23.43 -19.31 7.06
N GLN A 20 -22.52 -20.13 7.62
CA GLN A 20 -21.09 -19.84 7.65
C GLN A 20 -20.46 -19.80 6.26
N GLU A 21 -20.80 -20.74 5.37
CA GLU A 21 -20.37 -20.72 3.97
C GLU A 21 -20.89 -19.49 3.22
N ARG A 22 -22.15 -19.12 3.45
CA ARG A 22 -22.74 -17.92 2.82
C ARG A 22 -22.05 -16.65 3.29
N LEU A 23 -21.75 -16.54 4.58
CA LEU A 23 -20.99 -15.41 5.15
C LEU A 23 -19.57 -15.32 4.58
N ILE A 24 -18.86 -16.45 4.46
CA ILE A 24 -17.52 -16.50 3.86
C ILE A 24 -17.57 -16.09 2.38
N ARG A 25 -18.52 -16.63 1.59
CA ARG A 25 -18.68 -16.28 0.17
C ARG A 25 -18.98 -14.79 -0.01
N MET A 26 -19.85 -14.22 0.83
CA MET A 26 -20.13 -12.78 0.81
C MET A 26 -18.89 -11.97 1.18
N ALA A 27 -18.17 -12.33 2.24
CA ALA A 27 -16.95 -11.63 2.67
C ALA A 27 -15.84 -11.65 1.60
N VAL A 28 -15.70 -12.76 0.87
CA VAL A 28 -14.78 -12.89 -0.27
C VAL A 28 -15.26 -12.05 -1.46
N GLY A 29 -16.56 -12.00 -1.75
CA GLY A 29 -17.12 -11.13 -2.78
C GLY A 29 -16.87 -9.64 -2.51
N TRP A 30 -17.13 -9.18 -1.27
CA TRP A 30 -16.84 -7.82 -0.83
C TRP A 30 -15.34 -7.49 -0.88
N PHE A 31 -14.47 -8.45 -0.57
CA PHE A 31 -13.03 -8.28 -0.70
C PHE A 31 -12.63 -8.01 -2.16
N TYR A 32 -13.09 -8.83 -3.12
CA TYR A 32 -12.74 -8.64 -4.53
C TYR A 32 -13.30 -7.32 -5.09
N LEU A 33 -14.54 -6.95 -4.73
CA LEU A 33 -15.09 -5.64 -5.10
C LEU A 33 -14.21 -4.50 -4.59
N SER A 34 -13.77 -4.59 -3.33
CA SER A 34 -12.87 -3.59 -2.72
C SER A 34 -11.50 -3.57 -3.40
N PHE A 35 -10.95 -4.74 -3.72
CA PHE A 35 -9.66 -4.89 -4.41
C PHE A 35 -9.69 -4.28 -5.81
N TYR A 36 -10.70 -4.59 -6.63
CA TYR A 36 -10.84 -4.01 -7.97
C TYR A 36 -11.10 -2.51 -7.92
N SER A 37 -11.88 -2.03 -6.94
CA SER A 37 -12.10 -0.59 -6.72
C SER A 37 -10.79 0.12 -6.39
N LEU A 38 -9.97 -0.44 -5.50
CA LEU A 38 -8.65 0.12 -5.19
C LEU A 38 -7.72 0.09 -6.40
N TRP A 39 -7.73 -0.97 -7.20
CA TRP A 39 -6.92 -1.05 -8.40
C TRP A 39 -7.29 0.06 -9.39
N PHE A 40 -8.60 0.27 -9.62
CA PHE A 40 -9.10 1.34 -10.47
C PHE A 40 -8.71 2.72 -9.93
N LEU A 41 -8.93 2.99 -8.63
CA LEU A 41 -8.57 4.27 -8.01
C LEU A 41 -7.06 4.54 -8.06
N GLY A 42 -6.23 3.53 -7.81
CA GLY A 42 -4.78 3.62 -7.93
C GLY A 42 -4.34 3.94 -9.36
N LEU A 43 -4.94 3.30 -10.36
CA LEU A 43 -4.67 3.60 -11.77
C LEU A 43 -5.09 5.04 -12.13
N MET A 44 -6.23 5.51 -11.62
CA MET A 44 -6.66 6.90 -11.78
C MET A 44 -5.66 7.88 -11.16
N CYS A 45 -5.13 7.61 -9.95
CA CYS A 45 -4.09 8.45 -9.35
C CYS A 45 -2.88 8.59 -10.29
N ILE A 46 -2.41 7.48 -10.87
CA ILE A 46 -1.26 7.47 -11.79
C ILE A 46 -1.57 8.26 -13.06
N ILE A 47 -2.66 7.91 -13.75
CA ILE A 47 -3.03 8.53 -15.04
C ILE A 47 -3.26 10.02 -14.88
N LEU A 48 -3.99 10.44 -13.85
CA LEU A 48 -4.27 11.86 -13.61
C LEU A 48 -3.01 12.63 -13.21
N THR A 49 -2.06 12.02 -12.48
CA THR A 49 -0.76 12.67 -12.19
C THR A 49 0.05 12.88 -13.47
N ILE A 50 0.11 11.87 -14.34
CA ILE A 50 0.79 11.98 -15.64
C ILE A 50 0.10 13.05 -16.50
N TYR A 51 -1.22 13.03 -16.56
CA TYR A 51 -2.01 13.99 -17.32
C TYR A 51 -1.80 15.43 -16.82
N TRP A 52 -1.81 15.65 -15.50
CA TRP A 52 -1.52 16.96 -14.91
C TRP A 52 -0.17 17.50 -15.38
N VAL A 53 0.86 16.67 -15.25
CA VAL A 53 2.22 17.04 -15.62
C VAL A 53 2.37 17.29 -17.12
N GLN A 54 1.73 16.49 -17.98
CA GLN A 54 1.78 16.70 -19.42
C GLN A 54 1.06 17.97 -19.85
N LEU A 55 -0.15 18.20 -19.33
CA LEU A 55 -1.00 19.30 -19.76
C LEU A 55 -0.49 20.67 -19.27
N TRP A 56 -0.04 20.77 -18.02
CA TRP A 56 0.32 22.04 -17.40
C TRP A 56 1.82 22.26 -17.19
N HIS A 57 2.65 21.21 -17.26
CA HIS A 57 4.09 21.32 -16.98
C HIS A 57 5.00 20.90 -18.13
N GLY A 58 4.45 20.72 -19.34
CA GLY A 58 5.24 20.54 -20.57
C GLY A 58 5.86 19.16 -20.75
N GLY A 59 5.43 18.15 -19.98
CA GLY A 59 5.85 16.76 -20.17
C GLY A 59 7.13 16.36 -19.42
N PHE A 60 7.97 15.52 -20.03
CA PHE A 60 9.08 14.86 -19.34
C PHE A 60 10.38 14.91 -20.15
N ALA A 61 11.50 15.20 -19.48
CA ALA A 61 12.83 15.03 -20.05
C ALA A 61 13.86 14.72 -18.95
N TRP A 62 14.68 13.68 -19.12
CA TRP A 62 15.74 13.32 -18.17
C TRP A 62 17.06 14.03 -18.54
N ASP A 63 17.04 15.35 -18.61
CA ASP A 63 18.13 16.17 -19.11
C ASP A 63 18.56 17.27 -18.11
N GLY A 64 18.00 17.24 -16.90
CA GLY A 64 18.23 18.22 -15.82
C GLY A 64 17.66 19.60 -16.07
N THR A 65 16.77 19.76 -17.05
CA THR A 65 15.89 20.93 -17.18
C THR A 65 14.73 20.83 -16.17
N LEU A 66 13.85 21.85 -16.13
CA LEU A 66 12.65 21.82 -15.29
C LEU A 66 11.73 20.62 -15.60
N LEU A 67 11.77 20.08 -16.83
CA LEU A 67 11.01 18.88 -17.22
C LEU A 67 11.52 17.61 -16.52
N MET A 68 12.71 17.63 -15.92
CA MET A 68 13.19 16.54 -15.09
C MET A 68 12.44 16.45 -13.76
N PHE A 69 12.03 17.60 -13.19
CA PHE A 69 11.23 17.63 -11.96
C PHE A 69 9.95 16.81 -12.09
N ASN A 70 9.36 16.83 -13.27
CA ASN A 70 8.07 16.23 -13.56
C ASN A 70 8.04 14.70 -13.35
N TYR A 71 9.19 14.01 -13.36
CA TYR A 71 9.29 12.61 -12.93
C TYR A 71 9.02 12.41 -11.44
N HIS A 72 9.30 13.41 -10.60
CA HIS A 72 9.13 13.34 -9.16
C HIS A 72 7.68 13.04 -8.74
N PRO A 73 6.67 13.88 -9.05
CA PRO A 73 5.30 13.60 -8.63
C PRO A 73 4.79 12.25 -9.16
N VAL A 74 5.12 11.89 -10.41
CA VAL A 74 4.72 10.60 -11.00
C VAL A 74 5.33 9.43 -10.25
N PHE A 75 6.65 9.43 -10.02
CA PHE A 75 7.31 8.32 -9.32
C PHE A 75 6.93 8.25 -7.84
N MET A 76 6.63 9.39 -7.19
CA MET A 76 6.09 9.39 -5.83
C MET A 76 4.72 8.72 -5.77
N VAL A 77 3.79 9.08 -6.67
CA VAL A 77 2.45 8.47 -6.71
C VAL A 77 2.51 6.98 -7.09
N VAL A 78 3.30 6.62 -8.10
CA VAL A 78 3.42 5.22 -8.54
C VAL A 78 4.10 4.36 -7.46
N GLY A 79 5.28 4.79 -6.99
CA GLY A 79 6.10 4.01 -6.07
C GLY A 79 5.57 4.04 -4.64
N SER A 80 5.58 5.23 -4.03
CA SER A 80 5.35 5.40 -2.59
C SER A 80 3.87 5.32 -2.16
N VAL A 81 2.93 5.45 -3.10
CA VAL A 81 1.49 5.37 -2.83
C VAL A 81 0.89 4.10 -3.42
N VAL A 82 0.87 3.94 -4.74
CA VAL A 82 0.09 2.87 -5.39
C VAL A 82 0.76 1.50 -5.23
N LEU A 83 2.03 1.35 -5.63
CA LEU A 83 2.75 0.09 -5.51
C LEU A 83 3.01 -0.29 -4.04
N TYR A 84 3.34 0.69 -3.18
CA TYR A 84 3.46 0.45 -1.75
C TYR A 84 2.17 -0.11 -1.15
N SER A 85 1.02 0.45 -1.52
CA SER A 85 -0.30 -0.03 -1.08
C SER A 85 -0.58 -1.44 -1.59
N ALA A 86 -0.33 -1.71 -2.87
CA ALA A 86 -0.50 -3.05 -3.46
C ALA A 86 0.36 -4.10 -2.74
N ALA A 87 1.62 -3.78 -2.45
CA ALA A 87 2.53 -4.65 -1.71
C ALA A 87 2.04 -4.92 -0.27
N SER A 88 1.50 -3.89 0.39
CA SER A 88 0.96 -3.97 1.75
C SER A 88 -0.30 -4.85 1.83
N LEU A 89 -1.11 -4.85 0.77
CA LEU A 89 -2.35 -5.64 0.69
C LEU A 89 -2.15 -7.07 0.19
N LEU A 90 -0.93 -7.46 -0.21
CA LEU A 90 -0.67 -8.76 -0.83
C LEU A 90 -1.11 -9.95 0.04
N TYR A 91 -0.92 -9.86 1.36
CA TYR A 91 -1.36 -10.89 2.32
C TYR A 91 -2.86 -10.89 2.64
N ARG A 92 -3.62 -9.94 2.08
CA ARG A 92 -5.08 -9.87 2.22
C ARG A 92 -5.80 -10.65 1.15
N LEU A 93 -5.12 -10.96 0.04
CA LEU A 93 -5.65 -11.79 -1.02
C LEU A 93 -6.03 -13.19 -0.48
N PRO A 94 -7.25 -13.68 -0.71
CA PRO A 94 -7.68 -15.01 -0.31
C PRO A 94 -6.76 -16.14 -0.81
N GLN A 95 -6.16 -15.97 -1.99
CA GLN A 95 -5.17 -16.88 -2.56
C GLN A 95 -3.94 -17.04 -1.65
N SER A 96 -3.63 -16.03 -0.85
CA SER A 96 -2.53 -16.09 0.10
C SER A 96 -2.83 -16.87 1.36
N TRP A 97 -4.10 -17.22 1.62
CA TRP A 97 -4.51 -17.85 2.88
C TRP A 97 -4.16 -19.34 2.92
N VAL A 98 -4.16 -19.99 1.75
CA VAL A 98 -3.87 -21.41 1.61
C VAL A 98 -2.45 -21.62 1.04
N GLY A 99 -1.78 -22.69 1.46
CA GLY A 99 -0.48 -23.08 0.92
C GLY A 99 0.72 -22.32 1.52
N PRO A 100 1.91 -22.47 0.90
CA PRO A 100 3.17 -21.99 1.47
C PRO A 100 3.21 -20.46 1.61
N LYS A 101 3.85 -19.96 2.69
CA LYS A 101 3.99 -18.51 2.94
C LYS A 101 5.08 -17.85 2.09
N LEU A 102 6.06 -18.63 1.63
CA LEU A 102 7.28 -18.12 1.01
C LEU A 102 7.04 -17.34 -0.29
N PRO A 103 6.24 -17.80 -1.27
CA PRO A 103 6.00 -17.04 -2.50
C PRO A 103 5.41 -15.65 -2.22
N TRP A 104 4.47 -15.55 -1.27
CA TRP A 104 3.87 -14.29 -0.86
C TRP A 104 4.85 -13.38 -0.11
N LYS A 105 5.81 -13.94 0.65
CA LYS A 105 6.91 -13.17 1.26
C LYS A 105 7.84 -12.57 0.21
N ILE A 106 8.20 -13.37 -0.78
CA ILE A 106 9.03 -12.91 -1.90
C ILE A 106 8.29 -11.82 -2.68
N GLY A 107 7.02 -12.04 -3.04
CA GLY A 107 6.21 -11.06 -3.75
C GLY A 107 6.08 -9.74 -2.98
N HIS A 108 5.81 -9.79 -1.68
CA HIS A 108 5.75 -8.61 -0.81
C HIS A 108 7.08 -7.85 -0.80
N ALA A 109 8.19 -8.56 -0.59
CA ALA A 109 9.53 -7.96 -0.57
C ALA A 109 9.92 -7.34 -1.92
N MET A 110 9.65 -8.02 -3.04
CA MET A 110 9.96 -7.54 -4.39
C MET A 110 9.11 -6.34 -4.80
N LEU A 111 7.81 -6.35 -4.49
CA LEU A 111 6.93 -5.21 -4.78
C LEU A 111 7.32 -3.97 -3.98
N HIS A 112 7.64 -4.12 -2.68
CA HIS A 112 8.17 -3.00 -1.90
C HIS A 112 9.55 -2.54 -2.39
N LEU A 113 10.42 -3.43 -2.86
CA LEU A 113 11.71 -3.03 -3.44
C LEU A 113 11.49 -2.21 -4.72
N LEU A 114 10.60 -2.64 -5.61
CA LEU A 114 10.26 -1.90 -6.83
C LEU A 114 9.68 -0.52 -6.49
N ALA A 115 8.76 -0.46 -5.53
CA ALA A 115 8.20 0.79 -5.02
C ALA A 115 9.30 1.72 -4.48
N PHE A 116 10.26 1.18 -3.72
CA PHE A 116 11.38 1.92 -3.17
C PHE A 116 12.31 2.45 -4.28
N ILE A 117 12.66 1.63 -5.28
CA ILE A 117 13.50 2.04 -6.41
C ILE A 117 12.86 3.22 -7.16
N LEU A 118 11.57 3.14 -7.49
CA LEU A 118 10.87 4.24 -8.16
C LEU A 118 10.87 5.51 -7.30
N THR A 119 10.61 5.38 -6.00
CA THR A 119 10.66 6.51 -5.06
C THR A 119 12.05 7.17 -5.05
N VAL A 120 13.13 6.38 -5.00
CA VAL A 120 14.50 6.89 -5.08
C VAL A 120 14.77 7.59 -6.41
N LEU A 121 14.32 7.03 -7.54
CA LEU A 121 14.45 7.70 -8.85
C LEU A 121 13.73 9.06 -8.88
N GLY A 122 12.55 9.17 -8.26
CA GLY A 122 11.84 10.43 -8.11
C GLY A 122 12.59 11.46 -7.26
N LEU A 123 13.32 11.03 -6.23
CA LEU A 123 14.21 11.92 -5.47
C LEU A 123 15.44 12.34 -6.28
N VAL A 124 16.06 11.40 -6.99
CA VAL A 124 17.22 11.68 -7.86
C VAL A 124 16.88 12.78 -8.86
N ALA A 125 15.69 12.74 -9.46
CA ALA A 125 15.20 13.78 -10.35
C ALA A 125 15.23 15.19 -9.72
N VAL A 126 14.70 15.34 -8.50
CA VAL A 126 14.66 16.63 -7.79
C VAL A 126 16.06 17.08 -7.36
N PHE A 127 16.85 16.20 -6.76
CA PHE A 127 18.19 16.55 -6.29
C PHE A 127 19.14 16.92 -7.43
N GLN A 128 19.03 16.27 -8.59
CA GLN A 128 19.80 16.64 -9.78
C GLN A 128 19.38 18.00 -10.34
N LEU A 129 18.07 18.26 -10.44
CA LEU A 129 17.56 19.56 -10.85
C LEU A 129 18.03 20.67 -9.89
N HIS A 130 17.81 20.51 -8.59
CA HIS A 130 18.20 21.50 -7.60
C HIS A 130 19.70 21.82 -7.64
N ARG A 131 20.55 20.79 -7.83
CA ARG A 131 21.99 20.98 -7.99
C ARG A 131 22.33 21.83 -9.21
N ARG A 132 21.70 21.58 -10.35
CA ARG A 132 21.95 22.32 -11.61
C ARG A 132 21.40 23.75 -11.55
N SER A 133 20.19 23.91 -11.02
CA SER A 133 19.50 25.20 -10.91
C SER A 133 19.88 26.00 -9.66
N ARG A 134 20.84 25.53 -8.84
CA ARG A 134 21.28 26.16 -7.58
C ARG A 134 20.14 26.44 -6.60
N ILE A 135 19.14 25.55 -6.55
CA ILE A 135 18.04 25.60 -5.61
C ILE A 135 18.48 24.93 -4.30
N THR A 136 18.18 25.55 -3.16
CA THR A 136 18.46 24.97 -1.84
C THR A 136 17.65 23.69 -1.64
N ASN A 137 18.30 22.63 -1.14
CA ASN A 137 17.62 21.37 -0.84
C ASN A 137 17.05 21.37 0.59
N LEU A 138 16.01 20.55 0.80
CA LEU A 138 15.51 20.17 2.12
C LEU A 138 15.12 21.35 3.04
N TYR A 139 14.57 22.44 2.49
CA TYR A 139 14.11 23.59 3.29
C TYR A 139 12.61 23.59 3.57
N SER A 140 11.81 22.81 2.84
CA SER A 140 10.36 22.77 2.98
C SER A 140 9.90 21.63 3.88
N LEU A 141 8.73 21.80 4.53
CA LEU A 141 8.13 20.73 5.35
C LEU A 141 7.83 19.47 4.53
N HIS A 142 7.38 19.64 3.28
CA HIS A 142 7.22 18.55 2.31
C HIS A 142 8.51 17.72 2.19
N SER A 143 9.65 18.41 1.99
CA SER A 143 10.93 17.75 1.81
C SER A 143 11.45 17.03 3.07
N TRP A 144 11.13 17.53 4.26
CA TRP A 144 11.43 16.88 5.54
C TRP A 144 10.58 15.62 5.74
N LEU A 145 9.27 15.72 5.49
CA LEU A 145 8.36 14.57 5.52
C LEU A 145 8.82 13.50 4.52
N GLY A 146 9.14 13.90 3.29
CA GLY A 146 9.58 12.99 2.23
C GLY A 146 10.86 12.24 2.58
N ILE A 147 11.91 12.93 3.05
CA ILE A 147 13.18 12.26 3.37
C ILE A 147 13.07 11.34 4.59
N VAL A 148 12.30 11.72 5.61
CA VAL A 148 12.00 10.85 6.76
C VAL A 148 11.24 9.60 6.31
N THR A 149 10.26 9.75 5.43
CA THR A 149 9.48 8.62 4.88
C THR A 149 10.38 7.64 4.15
N VAL A 150 11.27 8.13 3.29
CA VAL A 150 12.18 7.31 2.48
C VAL A 150 13.22 6.61 3.36
N PHE A 151 13.73 7.29 4.39
CA PHE A 151 14.62 6.67 5.38
C PHE A 151 13.92 5.53 6.13
N LEU A 152 12.71 5.78 6.66
CA LEU A 152 11.93 4.76 7.35
C LEU A 152 11.58 3.60 6.41
N PHE A 153 11.26 3.87 5.15
CA PHE A 153 11.01 2.84 4.14
C PHE A 153 12.26 1.97 3.89
N ALA A 154 13.44 2.57 3.74
CA ALA A 154 14.68 1.82 3.59
C ALA A 154 14.95 0.90 4.79
N CYS A 155 14.83 1.42 6.02
CA CYS A 155 14.97 0.65 7.25
C CYS A 155 13.95 -0.48 7.33
N GLN A 156 12.68 -0.19 7.04
CA GLN A 156 11.58 -1.13 7.08
C GLN A 156 11.77 -2.28 6.08
N TRP A 157 12.20 -1.98 4.86
CA TRP A 157 12.46 -2.99 3.84
C TRP A 157 13.64 -3.88 4.24
N PHE A 158 14.76 -3.29 4.66
CA PHE A 158 15.95 -4.03 5.07
C PHE A 158 15.68 -4.93 6.27
N LEU A 159 15.07 -4.39 7.34
CA LEU A 159 14.70 -5.16 8.53
C LEU A 159 13.67 -6.24 8.18
N GLY A 160 12.69 -5.94 7.34
CA GLY A 160 11.71 -6.91 6.87
C GLY A 160 12.34 -8.09 6.11
N PHE A 161 13.29 -7.79 5.24
CA PHE A 161 14.07 -8.78 4.49
C PHE A 161 14.88 -9.67 5.44
N VAL A 162 15.68 -9.06 6.35
CA VAL A 162 16.54 -9.79 7.28
C VAL A 162 15.74 -10.65 8.26
N VAL A 163 14.63 -10.13 8.81
CA VAL A 163 13.88 -10.79 9.87
C VAL A 163 12.88 -11.80 9.34
N PHE A 164 12.10 -11.46 8.31
CA PHE A 164 10.94 -12.25 7.90
C PHE A 164 11.18 -13.11 6.66
N LEU A 165 12.12 -12.76 5.78
CA LEU A 165 12.38 -13.53 4.56
C LEU A 165 13.50 -14.55 4.75
N LEU A 166 14.60 -14.16 5.39
CA LEU A 166 15.77 -15.02 5.53
C LEU A 166 15.60 -16.04 6.67
N PRO A 167 16.16 -17.25 6.54
CA PRO A 167 15.81 -18.37 7.42
C PRO A 167 16.41 -18.25 8.83
N TRP A 168 17.46 -17.46 9.02
CA TRP A 168 18.32 -17.47 10.21
C TRP A 168 17.73 -16.86 11.49
N MET A 169 16.68 -16.04 11.40
CA MET A 169 16.08 -15.44 12.61
C MET A 169 15.14 -16.40 13.35
N SER A 170 15.23 -16.40 14.68
CA SER A 170 14.39 -17.23 15.55
C SER A 170 12.90 -16.86 15.45
N VAL A 171 12.03 -17.84 15.74
CA VAL A 171 10.57 -17.64 15.73
C VAL A 171 10.14 -16.61 16.77
N TRP A 172 10.78 -16.60 17.95
CA TRP A 172 10.52 -15.62 19.00
C TRP A 172 10.75 -14.19 18.51
N LEU A 173 11.90 -13.91 17.87
CA LEU A 173 12.19 -12.55 17.43
C LEU A 173 11.24 -12.12 16.30
N ARG A 174 10.90 -13.02 15.38
CA ARG A 174 9.89 -12.75 14.35
C ARG A 174 8.53 -12.41 14.97
N SER A 175 8.12 -13.10 16.03
CA SER A 175 6.87 -12.81 16.74
C SER A 175 6.92 -11.42 17.39
N LEU A 176 8.03 -11.08 18.06
CA LEU A 176 8.23 -9.79 18.72
C LEU A 176 8.24 -8.60 17.75
N LEU A 177 8.92 -8.74 16.60
CA LEU A 177 9.09 -7.65 15.64
C LEU A 177 7.93 -7.50 14.65
N LYS A 178 7.06 -8.50 14.50
CA LYS A 178 5.93 -8.46 13.56
C LYS A 178 4.96 -7.28 13.83
N PRO A 179 4.52 -7.02 15.07
CA PRO A 179 3.66 -5.86 15.34
C PRO A 179 4.33 -4.52 14.99
N ILE A 180 5.62 -4.39 15.30
CA ILE A 180 6.42 -3.19 15.00
C ILE A 180 6.52 -2.99 13.49
N HIS A 181 6.80 -4.06 12.75
CA HIS A 181 6.83 -4.05 11.29
C HIS A 181 5.48 -3.62 10.70
N VAL A 182 4.36 -4.16 11.18
CA VAL A 182 3.03 -3.75 10.70
C VAL A 182 2.74 -2.28 11.02
N PHE A 183 3.07 -1.82 12.23
CA PHE A 183 2.88 -0.43 12.65
C PHE A 183 3.67 0.55 11.75
N PHE A 184 4.98 0.36 11.61
CA PHE A 184 5.79 1.23 10.77
C PHE A 184 5.40 1.13 9.29
N GLY A 185 4.94 -0.04 8.82
CA GLY A 185 4.40 -0.20 7.48
C GLY A 185 3.22 0.73 7.19
N VAL A 186 2.31 0.89 8.15
CA VAL A 186 1.18 1.83 8.07
C VAL A 186 1.65 3.28 8.20
N VAL A 187 2.54 3.58 9.14
CA VAL A 187 3.10 4.94 9.33
C VAL A 187 3.77 5.45 8.06
N ILE A 188 4.58 4.63 7.40
CA ILE A 188 5.24 4.98 6.14
C ILE A 188 4.21 5.32 5.06
N LEU A 189 3.15 4.51 4.90
CA LEU A 189 2.09 4.82 3.93
C LEU A 189 1.39 6.16 4.25
N SER A 190 1.07 6.41 5.51
CA SER A 190 0.46 7.67 5.95
C SER A 190 1.37 8.87 5.68
N LEU A 191 2.67 8.75 5.95
CA LEU A 191 3.65 9.78 5.66
C LEU A 191 3.83 10.00 4.15
N SER A 192 3.83 8.94 3.34
CA SER A 192 3.85 9.05 1.86
C SER A 192 2.65 9.83 1.35
N ILE A 193 1.44 9.56 1.84
CA ILE A 193 0.22 10.28 1.46
C ILE A 193 0.33 11.77 1.85
N ALA A 194 0.74 12.07 3.09
CA ALA A 194 0.95 13.44 3.56
C ALA A 194 2.03 14.17 2.73
N SER A 195 3.11 13.48 2.37
CA SER A 195 4.18 14.01 1.53
C SER A 195 3.68 14.30 0.12
N VAL A 196 2.88 13.43 -0.50
CA VAL A 196 2.31 13.67 -1.84
C VAL A 196 1.37 14.88 -1.83
N ILE A 197 0.47 14.98 -0.84
CA ILE A 197 -0.49 16.10 -0.76
C ILE A 197 0.24 17.43 -0.54
N SER A 198 1.21 17.46 0.39
CA SER A 198 2.02 18.66 0.61
C SER A 198 2.86 19.03 -0.61
N GLY A 199 3.37 18.05 -1.35
CA GLY A 199 4.13 18.28 -2.59
C GLY A 199 3.27 18.82 -3.73
N ILE A 200 2.03 18.34 -3.87
CA ILE A 200 1.05 18.91 -4.80
C ILE A 200 0.80 20.39 -4.48
N ASN A 201 0.53 20.71 -3.21
CA ASN A 201 0.33 22.10 -2.78
C ASN A 201 1.56 22.97 -3.03
N GLU A 202 2.76 22.52 -2.64
CA GLU A 202 4.00 23.24 -2.87
C GLU A 202 4.23 23.52 -4.36
N LYS A 203 4.01 22.51 -5.21
CA LYS A 203 4.10 22.66 -6.67
C LYS A 203 3.10 23.67 -7.22
N LEU A 204 1.84 23.62 -6.77
CA LEU A 204 0.80 24.56 -7.19
C LEU A 204 1.13 25.99 -6.75
N PHE A 205 1.61 26.21 -5.52
CA PHE A 205 1.98 27.56 -5.07
C PHE A 205 3.17 28.13 -5.82
N PHE A 206 4.11 27.29 -6.26
CA PHE A 206 5.23 27.74 -7.08
C PHE A 206 4.80 28.04 -8.52
N SER A 207 3.96 27.21 -9.12
CA SER A 207 3.51 27.37 -10.51
C SER A 207 2.40 28.44 -10.68
N LEU A 208 1.50 28.57 -9.71
CA LEU A 208 0.32 29.44 -9.72
C LEU A 208 0.48 30.55 -8.68
N ASN A 209 1.22 31.58 -9.05
CA ASN A 209 1.58 32.70 -8.20
C ASN A 209 1.10 34.04 -8.79
N ASN A 210 1.35 35.14 -8.07
CA ASN A 210 0.88 36.47 -8.49
C ASN A 210 1.44 36.96 -9.84
N ALA A 211 2.56 36.40 -10.31
CA ALA A 211 3.15 36.74 -11.60
C ALA A 211 2.56 35.92 -12.77
N THR A 212 1.95 34.76 -12.49
CA THR A 212 1.28 33.92 -13.48
C THR A 212 -0.24 34.05 -13.35
N GLN A 213 -0.87 33.12 -12.64
CA GLN A 213 -2.25 33.24 -12.17
C GLN A 213 -2.30 32.86 -10.70
N PRO A 214 -2.86 33.72 -9.82
CA PRO A 214 -2.95 33.42 -8.39
C PRO A 214 -3.71 32.12 -8.14
N TYR A 215 -3.12 31.20 -7.37
CA TYR A 215 -3.79 29.97 -6.93
C TYR A 215 -5.16 30.22 -6.29
N SER A 216 -5.31 31.32 -5.55
CA SER A 216 -6.56 31.72 -4.89
C SER A 216 -7.74 31.94 -5.85
N ASN A 217 -7.47 32.21 -7.12
CA ASN A 217 -8.51 32.34 -8.15
C ASN A 217 -9.00 30.99 -8.66
N LEU A 218 -8.44 29.88 -8.15
CA LEU A 218 -8.76 28.49 -8.52
C LEU A 218 -8.78 28.27 -10.04
N PRO A 219 -7.67 28.55 -10.76
CA PRO A 219 -7.57 28.21 -12.17
C PRO A 219 -7.76 26.69 -12.39
N SER A 220 -8.02 26.29 -13.64
CA SER A 220 -8.32 24.89 -13.98
C SER A 220 -7.27 23.90 -13.49
N GLU A 221 -5.99 24.27 -13.52
CA GLU A 221 -4.90 23.47 -12.96
C GLU A 221 -5.07 23.23 -11.45
N ALA A 222 -5.38 24.28 -10.69
CA ALA A 222 -5.57 24.17 -9.24
C ALA A 222 -6.74 23.27 -8.90
N ILE A 223 -7.88 23.41 -9.59
CA ILE A 223 -9.05 22.55 -9.39
C ILE A 223 -8.69 21.09 -9.69
N PHE A 224 -7.98 20.84 -10.79
CA PHE A 224 -7.57 19.50 -11.20
C PHE A 224 -6.62 18.86 -10.18
N ALA A 225 -5.54 19.55 -9.83
CA ALA A 225 -4.51 19.03 -8.94
C ALA A 225 -5.02 18.89 -7.49
N ASN A 226 -5.90 19.78 -7.01
CA ASN A 226 -6.59 19.60 -5.73
C ASN A 226 -7.48 18.35 -5.73
N SER A 227 -8.23 18.14 -6.82
CA SER A 227 -9.07 16.94 -6.99
C SER A 227 -8.23 15.66 -7.01
N LEU A 228 -7.06 15.69 -7.68
CA LEU A 228 -6.07 14.61 -7.64
C LEU A 228 -5.55 14.36 -6.21
N GLY A 229 -5.23 15.42 -5.47
CA GLY A 229 -4.83 15.31 -4.06
C GLY A 229 -5.90 14.63 -3.21
N MET A 230 -7.17 15.00 -3.37
CA MET A 230 -8.30 14.37 -2.70
C MET A 230 -8.50 12.91 -3.12
N LEU A 231 -8.29 12.58 -4.39
CA LEU A 231 -8.32 11.20 -4.87
C LEU A 231 -7.24 10.34 -4.19
N VAL A 232 -6.02 10.87 -4.04
CA VAL A 232 -4.93 10.20 -3.32
C VAL A 232 -5.29 9.97 -1.84
N VAL A 233 -5.93 10.96 -1.20
CA VAL A 233 -6.45 10.82 0.19
C VAL A 233 -7.47 9.67 0.27
N VAL A 234 -8.49 9.68 -0.58
CA VAL A 234 -9.54 8.65 -0.59
C VAL A 234 -8.95 7.27 -0.83
N PHE A 235 -8.08 7.13 -1.83
CA PHE A 235 -7.37 5.88 -2.11
C PHE A 235 -6.60 5.39 -0.88
N GLY A 236 -5.80 6.28 -0.27
CA GLY A 236 -5.01 5.95 0.92
C GLY A 236 -5.85 5.53 2.12
N LEU A 237 -6.93 6.25 2.42
CA LEU A 237 -7.84 5.92 3.52
C LEU A 237 -8.52 4.56 3.30
N LEU A 238 -8.92 4.24 2.07
CA LEU A 238 -9.48 2.93 1.74
C LEU A 238 -8.45 1.81 1.95
N VAL A 239 -7.21 1.98 1.50
CA VAL A 239 -6.13 1.02 1.75
C VAL A 239 -5.91 0.80 3.24
N LEU A 240 -5.82 1.89 4.02
CA LEU A 240 -5.68 1.83 5.48
C LEU A 240 -6.85 1.09 6.12
N TYR A 241 -8.07 1.34 5.68
CA TYR A 241 -9.25 0.62 6.13
C TYR A 241 -9.13 -0.89 5.87
N ILE A 242 -8.76 -1.32 4.65
CA ILE A 242 -8.56 -2.75 4.34
C ILE A 242 -7.47 -3.37 5.23
N LEU A 243 -6.40 -2.63 5.54
CA LEU A 243 -5.35 -3.10 6.45
C LEU A 243 -5.85 -3.24 7.90
N LEU A 244 -6.81 -2.43 8.33
CA LEU A 244 -7.41 -2.53 9.66
C LEU A 244 -8.40 -3.70 9.78
N VAL A 245 -9.15 -3.99 8.72
CA VAL A 245 -10.17 -5.07 8.71
C VAL A 245 -9.53 -6.41 9.08
N SER A 246 -9.97 -6.98 10.20
CA SER A 246 -9.44 -8.22 10.76
C SER A 246 -9.87 -9.46 9.98
N SER A 247 -11.09 -9.46 9.42
CA SER A 247 -11.66 -10.58 8.67
C SER A 247 -10.92 -10.92 7.38
N TRP A 248 -10.10 -10.00 6.87
CA TRP A 248 -9.27 -10.20 5.68
C TRP A 248 -7.80 -10.48 6.01
N LYS A 249 -7.44 -10.62 7.28
CA LYS A 249 -6.09 -11.06 7.66
C LYS A 249 -5.91 -12.52 7.27
N ARG A 250 -4.77 -12.85 6.65
CA ARG A 250 -4.37 -14.24 6.46
C ARG A 250 -4.43 -15.01 7.79
N PRO A 251 -5.15 -16.14 7.87
CA PRO A 251 -5.23 -16.95 9.08
C PRO A 251 -3.84 -17.43 9.55
N GLU A 252 -3.63 -17.41 10.87
CA GLU A 252 -2.44 -18.03 11.46
C GLU A 252 -2.60 -19.55 11.52
N THR A 253 -1.51 -20.25 11.25
CA THR A 253 -1.45 -21.71 11.19
C THR A 253 -1.44 -22.21 12.63
N GLY A 254 -2.62 -22.32 13.25
CA GLY A 254 -2.81 -22.73 14.64
C GLY A 254 -4.25 -22.65 15.15
N ILE A 255 -5.08 -21.76 14.58
CA ILE A 255 -6.46 -21.53 15.09
C ILE A 255 -7.49 -22.52 14.50
N LEU A 256 -7.16 -23.25 13.43
CA LEU A 256 -8.07 -24.24 12.82
C LEU A 256 -7.90 -25.67 13.35
N THR A 257 -6.98 -25.91 14.29
CA THR A 257 -6.69 -27.25 14.85
C THR A 257 -7.20 -27.48 16.27
N GLU A 258 -7.80 -26.49 16.94
CA GLU A 258 -8.35 -26.66 18.30
C GLU A 258 -9.83 -27.11 18.34
N GLY A 259 -10.46 -27.35 17.19
CA GLY A 259 -11.87 -27.75 17.11
C GLY A 259 -12.15 -29.25 16.98
N GLN A 260 -11.13 -30.11 16.96
CA GLN A 260 -11.31 -31.57 16.88
C GLN A 260 -10.56 -32.25 18.03
N PRO A 261 -11.27 -32.82 19.03
CA PRO A 261 -10.60 -33.70 19.98
C PRO A 261 -10.08 -34.92 19.20
N LEU A 262 -8.76 -35.09 19.25
CA LEU A 262 -8.05 -36.28 18.81
C LEU A 262 -8.51 -37.47 19.66
N LEU A 263 -9.56 -38.17 19.25
CA LEU A 263 -9.76 -39.56 19.65
C LEU A 263 -8.88 -40.43 18.76
N ARG A 264 -7.63 -40.55 19.17
CA ARG A 264 -6.73 -41.61 18.72
C ARG A 264 -6.03 -42.18 19.93
N ASP A 265 -6.75 -43.02 20.66
CA ASP A 265 -6.14 -44.16 21.33
C ASP A 265 -6.82 -45.41 20.77
N GLY A 266 -6.00 -46.26 20.17
CA GLY A 266 -6.37 -47.59 19.73
C GLY A 266 -5.78 -48.63 20.67
N GLU A 267 -6.27 -49.86 20.45
CA GLU A 267 -5.89 -51.15 21.04
C GLU A 267 -6.54 -51.50 22.39
#